data_AF-A0A9W6F132-F1
#
_entry.id   AF-A0A9W6F132-F1
#
_cell.length_a   1.000
_cell.length_b   1.000
_cell.length_c   1.000
_cell.angle_alpha   90.00
_cell.angle_beta   90.00
_cell.angle_gamma   90.00
#
_symmetry.space_group_name_H-M   'P 1'
#
loop_
_entity.id
_entity.type
_entity.pdbx_description
1 polymer ?
#
loop_
_entity_poly.entity_id
_entity_poly.type
_entity_poly.pdbx_seq_one_letter_code
_entity_poly.pdbx_strand_id
1 'polypeptide(L)'
;MSRLKMSPETQTFVTSLFVLLLGYVIVHRQYYLHEFPNDARRALDPRHYTLLPRTSWGIAVRCVLLFFAYKAFRRLQELWQKRQERLAAERRAAANEAARRALAEELQQATSRAAAAALEAERLKRSAAAQEAEAARPNQEAAAAERDAGRATAQAARQQDVSSAAAAEAEAAARATAAAAEAATSARGAAARGEAERAGGKAAWLDRLQAQQNEAAAAAAAAAAAAKAAKAKAAAAAAAADAESADATAPVASAPAAAAAAAAARSEAAVGSAGTTAADGGGGGGGNGSAAAMSRPKSSASMVSLREAQEAEERQRQWLQQLSTNPSLSPLQVEAMQQERELKAQQDAEYEAALEADRQRAEERAAAEAAAAAEAEAKAAEEAAEAAAEAERRQKLEELRQRARESLPAEPDREDETAVLVRVRLPDGCSHTRRFHAEAPVQQIRDWLQSLESFPPWEPARWSLVNSYPRRVLGGEGEAGETVADAAAGAKQVALFVQEH
;
A
#
# COMPACT_ATOMS: atom_id res chain seq x y z
N MET A 1 31.72 36.85 11.27
CA MET A 1 32.10 36.05 12.45
C MET A 1 30.87 35.82 13.31
N SER A 2 30.11 34.78 12.99
CA SER A 2 28.84 34.47 13.64
C SER A 2 29.11 33.83 15.00
N ARG A 3 28.67 34.48 16.09
CA ARG A 3 28.70 33.89 17.43
C ARG A 3 27.80 32.66 17.43
N LEU A 4 28.41 31.47 17.43
CA LEU A 4 27.72 30.21 17.66
C LEU A 4 26.98 30.30 19.00
N LYS A 5 25.65 30.46 18.95
CA LYS A 5 24.79 30.36 20.13
C LYS A 5 24.81 28.90 20.59
N MET A 6 25.70 28.59 21.53
CA MET A 6 25.68 27.31 22.24
C MET A 6 24.38 27.19 23.03
N SER A 7 23.78 25.99 23.02
CA SER A 7 22.57 25.69 23.79
C SER A 7 22.86 25.85 25.30
N PRO A 8 21.87 26.30 26.11
CA PRO A 8 22.04 26.49 27.56
C PRO A 8 22.50 25.22 28.29
N GLU A 9 22.16 24.04 27.78
CA GLU A 9 22.66 22.76 28.32
C GLU A 9 24.16 22.58 28.06
N THR A 10 24.64 23.00 26.89
CA THR A 10 26.06 22.94 26.52
C THR A 10 26.88 23.94 27.32
N GLN A 11 26.30 25.11 27.62
CA GLN A 11 26.94 26.15 28.44
C GLN A 11 27.11 25.71 29.90
N THR A 12 26.11 25.03 30.46
CA THR A 12 26.15 24.44 31.81
C THR A 12 27.20 23.31 31.90
N PHE A 13 27.35 22.52 30.82
CA PHE A 13 28.36 21.47 30.75
C PHE A 13 29.79 22.02 30.66
N VAL A 14 30.02 23.02 29.81
CA VAL A 14 31.33 23.67 29.65
C VAL A 14 31.77 24.36 30.94
N THR A 15 30.84 25.02 31.63
CA THR A 15 31.13 25.64 32.94
C THR A 15 31.41 24.60 34.02
N SER A 16 30.67 23.49 34.07
CA SER A 16 30.95 22.40 35.03
C SER A 16 32.31 21.74 34.78
N LEU A 17 32.68 21.53 33.51
CA LEU A 17 34.00 21.00 33.13
C LEU A 17 35.13 21.97 33.52
N PHE A 18 34.91 23.27 33.33
CA PHE A 18 35.87 24.30 33.70
C PHE A 18 36.08 24.36 35.22
N VAL A 19 35.00 24.24 36.01
CA VAL A 19 35.09 24.20 37.48
C VAL A 19 35.83 22.95 37.96
N LEU A 20 35.61 21.80 37.34
CA LEU A 20 36.35 20.56 37.65
C LEU A 20 37.84 20.66 37.30
N LEU A 21 38.18 21.24 36.14
CA LEU A 21 39.57 21.49 35.74
C LEU A 21 40.26 22.47 36.68
N LEU A 22 39.57 23.55 37.07
CA LEU A 22 40.10 24.53 38.02
C LEU A 22 40.31 23.91 39.40
N GLY A 23 39.35 23.10 39.87
CA GLY A 23 39.48 22.34 41.11
C GLY A 23 40.65 21.37 41.09
N TYR A 24 40.86 20.66 39.98
CA TYR A 24 42.02 19.80 39.79
C TYR A 24 43.34 20.59 39.86
N VAL A 25 43.44 21.73 39.19
CA VAL A 25 44.65 22.58 39.22
C VAL A 25 44.92 23.09 40.64
N ILE A 26 43.89 23.49 41.38
CA ILE A 26 44.03 23.99 42.76
C ILE A 26 44.48 22.88 43.71
N VAL A 27 43.84 21.71 43.66
CA VAL A 27 44.21 20.56 44.51
C VAL A 27 45.60 20.05 44.15
N HIS A 28 45.93 19.95 42.86
CA HIS A 28 47.24 19.54 42.39
C HIS A 28 48.34 20.55 42.78
N ARG A 29 48.02 21.85 42.77
CA ARG A 29 48.94 22.91 43.24
C ARG A 29 49.12 22.86 44.76
N GLN A 30 48.06 22.65 45.53
CA GLN A 30 48.18 22.50 46.99
C GLN A 30 48.96 21.26 47.39
N TYR A 31 48.74 20.13 46.70
CA TYR A 31 49.45 18.87 46.93
C TYR A 31 50.96 19.03 46.71
N TYR A 32 51.36 19.68 45.60
CA TYR A 32 52.78 19.95 45.30
C TYR A 32 53.43 20.93 46.29
N LEU A 33 52.69 21.93 46.78
CA LEU A 33 53.21 22.90 47.76
C LEU A 33 53.38 22.30 49.16
N HIS A 34 52.57 21.30 49.52
CA HIS A 34 52.58 20.73 50.87
C HIS A 34 53.59 19.58 51.05
N GLU A 35 53.94 18.88 49.96
CA GLU A 35 54.83 17.70 50.04
C GLU A 35 56.29 18.01 49.67
N PHE A 36 56.58 19.15 49.01
CA PHE A 36 57.94 19.56 48.65
C PHE A 36 58.21 21.06 48.90
N PRO A 37 58.41 21.52 50.15
CA PRO A 37 58.69 22.92 50.44
C PRO A 37 60.05 23.43 49.93
N ASN A 38 61.04 22.53 49.73
CA ASN A 38 62.44 22.91 49.48
C ASN A 38 63.00 22.57 48.09
N ASP A 39 62.27 21.85 47.23
CA ASP A 39 62.78 21.42 45.91
C ASP A 39 62.32 22.29 44.73
N ALA A 40 61.68 23.43 45.01
CA ALA A 40 61.14 24.36 44.00
C ALA A 40 62.19 24.92 43.01
N ARG A 41 63.49 24.75 43.27
CA ARG A 41 64.56 25.18 42.35
C ARG A 41 64.98 24.13 41.31
N ARG A 42 64.63 22.84 41.47
CA ARG A 42 64.95 21.78 40.50
C ARG A 42 63.80 21.44 39.54
N ALA A 43 62.57 21.81 39.88
CA ALA A 43 61.36 21.47 39.11
C ALA A 43 61.08 22.39 37.89
N LEU A 44 61.93 23.39 37.63
CA LEU A 44 61.79 24.34 36.52
C LEU A 44 62.74 24.05 35.33
N ASP A 45 63.49 22.95 35.37
CA ASP A 45 64.38 22.56 34.27
C ASP A 45 63.59 21.76 33.21
N PRO A 46 63.40 22.27 31.97
CA PRO A 46 62.55 21.66 30.96
C PRO A 46 63.05 20.30 30.43
N ARG A 47 64.21 19.81 30.91
CA ARG A 47 64.80 18.52 30.52
C ARG A 47 64.29 17.31 31.32
N HIS A 48 63.48 17.50 32.36
CA HIS A 48 63.07 16.43 33.29
C HIS A 48 61.55 16.10 33.27
N TYR A 49 60.83 16.46 32.20
CA TYR A 49 59.37 16.23 32.09
C TYR A 49 58.91 14.76 31.92
N THR A 50 59.82 13.78 31.97
CA THR A 50 59.47 12.37 31.65
C THR A 50 59.26 11.47 32.86
N LEU A 51 59.40 11.94 34.10
CA LEU A 51 59.28 11.08 35.27
C LEU A 51 58.37 11.70 36.34
N LEU A 52 57.06 11.71 36.06
CA LEU A 52 56.07 11.69 37.13
C LEU A 52 56.28 10.39 37.93
N PRO A 53 56.48 10.43 39.26
CA PRO A 53 56.73 9.24 40.03
C PRO A 53 55.52 8.30 39.98
N ARG A 54 55.77 7.04 39.63
CA ARG A 54 54.82 5.91 39.69
C ARG A 54 54.55 5.55 41.14
N THR A 55 54.00 6.46 41.93
CA THR A 55 53.44 6.09 43.23
C THR A 55 52.08 5.44 42.99
N SER A 56 51.79 4.36 43.70
CA SER A 56 50.56 3.57 43.59
C SER A 56 49.28 4.43 43.71
N TRP A 57 49.38 5.54 44.44
CA TRP A 57 48.33 6.56 44.58
C TRP A 57 48.01 7.32 43.29
N GLY A 58 49.01 7.65 42.46
CA GLY A 58 48.78 8.32 41.17
C GLY A 58 48.06 7.44 40.15
N ILE A 59 48.26 6.12 40.22
CA ILE A 59 47.53 5.15 39.39
C ILE A 59 46.07 5.05 39.87
N ALA A 60 45.84 4.95 41.18
CA ALA A 60 44.49 4.87 41.75
C ALA A 60 43.63 6.09 41.38
N VAL A 61 44.17 7.31 41.50
CA VAL A 61 43.45 8.55 41.14
C VAL A 61 43.11 8.60 39.64
N ARG A 62 44.04 8.18 38.77
CA ARG A 62 43.80 8.10 37.32
C ARG A 62 42.73 7.07 36.97
N CYS A 63 42.73 5.90 37.61
CA CYS A 63 41.69 4.88 37.41
C CYS A 63 40.30 5.38 37.83
N VAL A 64 40.20 6.11 38.94
CA VAL A 64 38.93 6.71 39.39
C VAL A 64 38.45 7.77 38.40
N LEU A 65 39.32 8.65 37.92
CA LEU A 65 38.96 9.65 36.91
C LEU A 65 38.53 9.01 35.59
N LEU A 66 39.23 7.98 35.12
CA LEU A 66 38.83 7.23 33.92
C LEU A 66 37.48 6.53 34.10
N PHE A 67 37.19 5.99 35.29
CA PHE A 67 35.91 5.38 35.59
C PHE A 67 34.76 6.39 35.53
N PHE A 68 34.94 7.58 36.13
CA PHE A 68 33.93 8.64 36.06
C PHE A 68 33.78 9.21 34.64
N ALA A 69 34.88 9.37 33.90
CA ALA A 69 34.84 9.78 32.49
C ALA A 69 34.10 8.75 31.63
N TYR A 70 34.35 7.45 31.83
CA TYR A 70 33.63 6.38 31.16
C TYR A 70 32.13 6.38 31.50
N LYS A 71 31.76 6.55 32.77
CA LYS A 71 30.35 6.69 33.17
C LYS A 71 29.67 7.91 32.56
N ALA A 72 30.37 9.04 32.52
CA ALA A 72 29.87 10.26 31.88
C ALA A 72 29.67 10.05 30.37
N PHE A 73 30.64 9.43 29.69
CA PHE A 73 30.56 9.09 28.27
C PHE A 73 29.39 8.13 27.99
N ARG A 74 29.22 7.08 28.80
CA ARG A 74 28.10 6.13 28.66
C ARG A 74 26.76 6.82 28.84
N ARG A 75 26.63 7.70 29.84
CA ARG A 75 25.40 8.49 30.05
C ARG A 75 25.14 9.46 28.89
N LEU A 76 26.18 10.01 28.28
CA LEU A 76 26.06 10.85 27.08
C LEU A 76 25.58 10.03 25.87
N GLN A 77 26.12 8.82 25.69
CA GLN A 77 25.65 7.90 24.64
C GLN A 77 24.17 7.55 24.83
N GLU A 78 23.73 7.23 26.04
CA GLU A 78 22.32 6.93 26.32
C GLU A 78 21.40 8.12 26.02
N LEU A 79 21.81 9.35 26.38
CA LEU A 79 21.05 10.55 26.06
C LEU A 79 21.03 10.84 24.55
N TRP A 80 22.14 10.57 23.87
CA TRP A 80 22.24 10.72 22.43
C TRP A 80 21.34 9.72 21.71
N GLN A 81 21.33 8.45 22.12
CA GLN A 81 20.41 7.43 21.62
C GLN A 81 18.94 7.81 21.85
N LYS A 82 18.58 8.22 23.06
CA LYS A 82 17.22 8.69 23.37
C LYS A 82 16.81 9.89 22.51
N ARG A 83 17.75 10.79 22.21
CA ARG A 83 17.49 11.92 21.32
C ARG A 83 17.26 11.47 19.88
N GLN A 84 18.04 10.52 19.38
CA GLN A 84 17.84 9.94 18.05
C GLN A 84 16.50 9.20 17.96
N GLU A 85 16.13 8.42 18.98
CA GLU A 85 14.83 7.76 19.05
C GLU A 85 13.66 8.75 19.04
N ARG A 86 13.77 9.86 19.80
CA ARG A 86 12.76 10.93 19.78
C ARG A 86 12.64 11.56 18.39
N LEU A 87 13.75 11.91 17.75
CA LEU A 87 13.73 12.47 16.40
C LEU A 87 13.18 11.47 15.37
N ALA A 88 13.51 10.19 15.50
CA ALA A 88 12.95 9.15 14.65
C ALA A 88 11.43 8.98 14.87
N ALA A 89 10.97 9.04 16.13
CA ALA A 89 9.56 9.01 16.46
C ALA A 89 8.80 10.23 15.92
N GLU A 90 9.38 11.43 16.05
CA GLU A 90 8.82 12.67 15.48
C GLU A 90 8.72 12.60 13.96
N ARG A 91 9.76 12.09 13.27
CA ARG A 91 9.72 11.87 11.81
C ARG A 91 8.65 10.86 11.41
N ARG A 92 8.53 9.75 12.15
CA ARG A 92 7.47 8.74 11.92
C ARG A 92 6.08 9.33 12.13
N ALA A 93 5.90 10.15 13.18
CA ALA A 93 4.64 10.83 13.44
C ALA A 93 4.29 11.83 12.32
N ALA A 94 5.24 12.65 11.91
CA ALA A 94 5.06 13.59 10.80
C ALA A 94 4.74 12.88 9.48
N ALA A 95 5.42 11.76 9.18
CA ALA A 95 5.12 10.94 8.02
C ALA A 95 3.71 10.34 8.07
N ASN A 96 3.28 9.86 9.24
CA ASN A 96 1.92 9.34 9.43
C ASN A 96 0.85 10.43 9.28
N GLU A 97 1.12 11.64 9.79
CA GLU A 97 0.22 12.78 9.60
C GLU A 97 0.13 13.20 8.13
N ALA A 98 1.26 13.21 7.41
CA ALA A 98 1.29 13.48 5.98
C ALA A 98 0.49 12.43 5.19
N ALA A 99 0.66 11.15 5.51
CA ALA A 99 -0.11 10.05 4.90
C ALA A 99 -1.62 10.19 5.17
N ARG A 100 -2.02 10.56 6.40
CA ARG A 100 -3.43 10.83 6.72
C ARG A 100 -4.00 12.01 5.94
N ARG A 101 -3.21 13.07 5.73
CA ARG A 101 -3.63 14.22 4.91
C ARG A 101 -3.79 13.83 3.44
N ALA A 102 -2.84 13.09 2.89
CA ALA A 102 -2.93 12.60 1.52
C ALA A 102 -4.18 11.72 1.32
N LEU A 103 -4.45 10.79 2.23
CA LEU A 103 -5.66 9.94 2.17
C LEU A 103 -6.95 10.77 2.31
N ALA A 104 -6.96 11.81 3.14
CA ALA A 104 -8.10 12.72 3.26
C ALA A 104 -8.32 13.53 1.96
N GLU A 105 -7.25 13.99 1.32
CA GLU A 105 -7.30 14.68 0.03
C GLU A 105 -7.80 13.75 -1.08
N GLU A 106 -7.34 12.51 -1.13
CA GLU A 106 -7.84 11.49 -2.07
C GLU A 106 -9.32 11.22 -1.88
N LEU A 107 -9.80 11.08 -0.63
CA LEU A 107 -11.22 10.93 -0.34
C LEU A 107 -12.03 12.16 -0.75
N GLN A 108 -11.50 13.37 -0.54
CA GLN A 108 -12.14 14.61 -0.98
C GLN A 108 -12.20 14.71 -2.52
N GLN A 109 -11.15 14.28 -3.21
CA GLN A 109 -11.14 14.19 -4.67
C GLN A 109 -12.10 13.12 -5.18
N ALA A 110 -12.17 11.95 -4.54
CA ALA A 110 -13.09 10.89 -4.91
C ALA A 110 -14.56 11.32 -4.72
N THR A 111 -14.88 11.98 -3.59
CA THR A 111 -16.23 12.49 -3.33
C THR A 111 -16.62 13.61 -4.30
N SER A 112 -15.72 14.53 -4.62
CA SER A 112 -15.98 15.57 -5.63
C SER A 112 -16.16 15.00 -7.04
N ARG A 113 -15.36 14.00 -7.45
CA ARG A 113 -15.55 13.27 -8.71
C ARG A 113 -16.89 12.54 -8.75
N ALA A 114 -17.27 11.87 -7.67
CA ALA A 114 -18.56 11.20 -7.56
C ALA A 114 -19.74 12.20 -7.64
N ALA A 115 -19.62 13.36 -6.99
CA ALA A 115 -20.61 14.43 -7.08
C ALA A 115 -20.73 15.01 -8.50
N ALA A 116 -19.60 15.22 -9.19
CA ALA A 116 -19.59 15.67 -10.59
C ALA A 116 -20.25 14.63 -11.52
N ALA A 117 -19.91 13.35 -11.37
CA ALA A 117 -20.52 12.27 -12.14
C ALA A 117 -22.04 12.15 -11.89
N ALA A 118 -22.50 12.37 -10.66
CA ALA A 118 -23.92 12.39 -10.34
C ALA A 118 -24.67 13.55 -11.03
N LEU A 119 -24.06 14.74 -11.07
CA LEU A 119 -24.63 15.90 -11.78
C LEU A 119 -24.67 15.68 -13.29
N GLU A 120 -23.64 15.06 -13.88
CA GLU A 120 -23.63 14.69 -15.30
C GLU A 120 -24.70 13.64 -15.61
N ALA A 121 -24.87 12.62 -14.75
CA ALA A 121 -25.92 11.63 -14.90
C ALA A 121 -27.32 12.27 -14.83
N GLU A 122 -27.54 13.25 -13.93
CA GLU A 122 -28.77 14.04 -13.88
C GLU A 122 -28.99 14.85 -15.17
N ARG A 123 -27.95 15.51 -15.69
CA ARG A 123 -28.03 16.26 -16.96
C ARG A 123 -28.40 15.34 -18.11
N LEU A 124 -27.78 14.17 -18.21
CA LEU A 124 -28.10 13.18 -19.23
C LEU A 124 -29.55 12.70 -19.11
N LYS A 125 -30.01 12.37 -17.89
CA LYS A 125 -31.41 12.00 -17.65
C LYS A 125 -32.39 13.10 -18.07
N ARG A 126 -32.10 14.37 -17.75
CA ARG A 126 -32.94 15.51 -18.17
C ARG A 126 -32.93 15.69 -19.68
N SER A 127 -31.77 15.52 -20.33
CA SER A 127 -31.67 15.60 -21.79
C SER A 127 -32.41 14.47 -22.49
N ALA A 128 -32.32 13.24 -21.96
CA ALA A 128 -33.06 12.08 -22.47
C ALA A 128 -34.58 12.28 -22.29
N ALA A 129 -35.02 12.73 -21.11
CA ALA A 129 -36.43 13.05 -20.88
C ALA A 129 -36.95 14.19 -21.80
N ALA A 130 -36.11 15.18 -22.09
CA ALA A 130 -36.44 16.23 -23.05
C ALA A 130 -36.56 15.68 -24.48
N GLN A 131 -35.64 14.80 -24.91
CA GLN A 131 -35.72 14.13 -26.21
C GLN A 131 -36.95 13.22 -26.33
N GLU A 132 -37.28 12.47 -25.28
CA GLU A 132 -38.50 11.65 -25.23
C GLU A 132 -39.77 12.51 -25.30
N ALA A 133 -39.80 13.65 -24.61
CA ALA A 133 -40.92 14.60 -24.68
C ALA A 133 -41.06 15.21 -26.08
N GLU A 134 -39.95 15.55 -26.73
CA GLU A 134 -39.94 16.05 -28.10
C GLU A 134 -40.38 14.98 -29.11
N ALA A 135 -39.93 13.74 -28.94
CA ALA A 135 -40.38 12.60 -29.76
C ALA A 135 -41.86 12.25 -29.54
N ALA A 136 -42.40 12.48 -28.35
CA ALA A 136 -43.81 12.26 -28.03
C ALA A 136 -44.73 13.39 -28.54
N ARG A 137 -44.19 14.57 -28.85
CA ARG A 137 -44.93 15.75 -29.30
C ARG A 137 -45.85 15.50 -30.51
N PRO A 138 -45.43 14.84 -31.61
CA PRO A 138 -46.33 14.54 -32.73
C PRO A 138 -47.48 13.60 -32.34
N ASN A 139 -47.23 12.60 -31.48
CA ASN A 139 -48.28 11.70 -30.99
C ASN A 139 -49.27 12.44 -30.06
N GLN A 140 -48.78 13.39 -29.26
CA GLN A 140 -49.64 14.22 -28.42
C GLN A 140 -50.48 15.20 -29.25
N GLU A 141 -49.92 15.79 -30.30
CA GLU A 141 -50.65 16.65 -31.24
C GLU A 141 -51.71 15.85 -32.02
N ALA A 142 -51.38 14.63 -32.46
CA ALA A 142 -52.33 13.72 -33.09
C ALA A 142 -53.47 13.33 -32.12
N ALA A 143 -53.14 12.96 -30.89
CA ALA A 143 -54.13 12.63 -29.87
C ALA A 143 -54.98 13.84 -29.44
N ALA A 144 -54.41 15.05 -29.44
CA ALA A 144 -55.14 16.28 -29.20
C ALA A 144 -56.12 16.58 -30.34
N ALA A 145 -55.69 16.45 -31.60
CA ALA A 145 -56.55 16.58 -32.76
C ALA A 145 -57.70 15.57 -32.76
N GLU A 146 -57.43 14.32 -32.36
CA GLU A 146 -58.46 13.28 -32.24
C GLU A 146 -59.44 13.58 -31.08
N ARG A 147 -58.95 14.09 -29.95
CA ARG A 147 -59.81 14.55 -28.84
C ARG A 147 -60.65 15.76 -29.23
N ASP A 148 -60.12 16.69 -30.00
CA ASP A 148 -60.86 17.87 -30.46
C ASP A 148 -61.90 17.49 -31.52
N ALA A 149 -61.60 16.52 -32.39
CA ALA A 149 -62.58 15.90 -33.28
C ALA A 149 -63.67 15.14 -32.48
N GLY A 150 -63.28 14.41 -31.45
CA GLY A 150 -64.18 13.76 -30.50
C GLY A 150 -65.05 14.75 -29.72
N ARG A 151 -64.51 15.91 -29.35
CA ARG A 151 -65.23 16.98 -28.66
C ARG A 151 -66.20 17.69 -29.60
N ALA A 152 -65.81 17.94 -30.85
CA ALA A 152 -66.67 18.51 -31.87
C ALA A 152 -67.84 17.57 -32.20
N THR A 153 -67.58 16.27 -32.33
CA THR A 153 -68.63 15.25 -32.53
C THR A 153 -69.53 15.09 -31.30
N ALA A 154 -68.98 15.10 -30.08
CA ALA A 154 -69.76 15.10 -28.85
C ALA A 154 -70.57 16.39 -28.66
N GLN A 155 -70.07 17.55 -29.10
CA GLN A 155 -70.78 18.82 -29.06
C GLN A 155 -71.91 18.87 -30.12
N ALA A 156 -71.70 18.25 -31.28
CA ALA A 156 -72.75 18.02 -32.28
C ALA A 156 -73.83 17.04 -31.77
N ALA A 157 -73.43 15.98 -31.07
CA ALA A 157 -74.36 15.04 -30.42
C ALA A 157 -75.12 15.70 -29.26
N ARG A 158 -74.48 16.56 -28.46
CA ARG A 158 -75.14 17.38 -27.42
C ARG A 158 -76.08 18.44 -27.99
N GLN A 159 -75.87 18.91 -29.22
CA GLN A 159 -76.83 19.74 -29.93
C GLN A 159 -78.03 18.94 -30.48
N GLN A 160 -77.92 17.62 -30.59
CA GLN A 160 -79.04 16.73 -30.95
C GLN A 160 -79.80 16.18 -29.74
N ASP A 161 -79.14 15.98 -28.61
CA ASP A 161 -79.78 15.49 -27.38
C ASP A 161 -79.90 16.58 -26.31
N VAL A 162 -80.78 17.54 -26.56
CA VAL A 162 -81.37 18.38 -25.50
C VAL A 162 -82.69 17.74 -25.04
N SER A 163 -82.63 16.51 -24.54
CA SER A 163 -83.64 15.95 -23.62
C SER A 163 -83.18 14.62 -23.03
N SER A 164 -82.43 14.63 -21.93
CA SER A 164 -82.46 13.61 -20.84
C SER A 164 -81.24 13.62 -19.90
N ALA A 165 -80.17 14.39 -20.18
CA ALA A 165 -78.89 14.20 -19.47
C ALA A 165 -78.74 14.81 -18.06
N ALA A 166 -79.73 15.53 -17.52
CA ALA A 166 -79.59 16.22 -16.22
C ALA A 166 -79.82 15.33 -14.98
N ALA A 167 -80.37 14.12 -15.13
CA ALA A 167 -80.64 13.23 -13.99
C ALA A 167 -79.51 12.20 -13.71
N ALA A 168 -78.65 11.90 -14.69
CA ALA A 168 -77.60 10.88 -14.57
C ALA A 168 -76.26 11.42 -14.01
N GLU A 169 -75.95 12.70 -14.20
CA GLU A 169 -74.69 13.30 -13.74
C GLU A 169 -74.60 13.43 -12.21
N ALA A 170 -75.73 13.55 -11.51
CA ALA A 170 -75.77 13.64 -10.05
C ALA A 170 -75.44 12.31 -9.34
N GLU A 171 -75.85 11.17 -9.93
CA GLU A 171 -75.59 9.84 -9.35
C GLU A 171 -74.16 9.36 -9.61
N ALA A 172 -73.58 9.74 -10.75
CA ALA A 172 -72.18 9.44 -11.09
C ALA A 172 -71.18 10.23 -10.22
N ALA A 173 -71.48 11.50 -9.91
CA ALA A 173 -70.64 12.33 -9.04
C ALA A 173 -70.62 11.82 -7.58
N ALA A 174 -71.73 11.26 -7.09
CA ALA A 174 -71.80 10.66 -5.76
C ALA A 174 -71.00 9.34 -5.66
N ARG A 175 -71.02 8.50 -6.71
CA ARG A 175 -70.21 7.26 -6.74
C ARG A 175 -68.72 7.53 -6.89
N ALA A 176 -68.34 8.56 -7.65
CA ALA A 176 -66.95 8.98 -7.80
C ALA A 176 -66.35 9.56 -6.50
N THR A 177 -67.13 10.33 -5.73
CA THR A 177 -66.70 10.87 -4.44
C THR A 177 -66.59 9.80 -3.35
N ALA A 178 -67.48 8.80 -3.35
CA ALA A 178 -67.37 7.63 -2.48
C ALA A 178 -66.13 6.78 -2.79
N ALA A 179 -65.85 6.51 -4.08
CA ALA A 179 -64.66 5.75 -4.51
C ALA A 179 -63.34 6.50 -4.20
N ALA A 180 -63.33 7.83 -4.33
CA ALA A 180 -62.17 8.65 -3.97
C ALA A 180 -61.91 8.66 -2.46
N ALA A 181 -62.96 8.62 -1.63
CA ALA A 181 -62.83 8.53 -0.17
C ALA A 181 -62.28 7.17 0.28
N GLU A 182 -62.70 6.06 -0.34
CA GLU A 182 -62.16 4.72 -0.09
C GLU A 182 -60.70 4.56 -0.56
N ALA A 183 -60.35 5.17 -1.70
CA ALA A 183 -58.96 5.19 -2.16
C ALA A 183 -58.06 5.99 -1.20
N ALA A 184 -58.55 7.10 -0.63
CA ALA A 184 -57.80 7.93 0.31
C ALA A 184 -57.62 7.28 1.71
N THR A 185 -58.57 6.45 2.15
CA THR A 185 -58.41 5.65 3.39
C THR A 185 -57.47 4.46 3.17
N SER A 186 -57.56 3.80 2.01
CA SER A 186 -56.64 2.70 1.65
C SER A 186 -55.19 3.18 1.48
N ALA A 187 -54.98 4.34 0.87
CA ALA A 187 -53.65 4.96 0.74
C ALA A 187 -53.04 5.35 2.10
N ARG A 188 -53.85 5.88 3.03
CA ARG A 188 -53.40 6.15 4.41
C ARG A 188 -53.06 4.87 5.17
N GLY A 189 -53.81 3.79 4.99
CA GLY A 189 -53.50 2.48 5.55
C GLY A 189 -52.21 1.87 4.98
N ALA A 190 -51.94 2.05 3.68
CA ALA A 190 -50.69 1.61 3.06
C ALA A 190 -49.47 2.41 3.53
N ALA A 191 -49.60 3.73 3.70
CA ALA A 191 -48.54 4.57 4.25
C ALA A 191 -48.19 4.19 5.70
N ALA A 192 -49.20 3.95 6.54
CA ALA A 192 -49.01 3.52 7.93
C ALA A 192 -48.33 2.14 8.03
N ARG A 193 -48.67 1.20 7.12
CA ARG A 193 -47.98 -0.11 7.04
C ARG A 193 -46.52 0.04 6.63
N GLY A 194 -46.21 0.91 5.66
CA GLY A 194 -44.83 1.16 5.23
C GLY A 194 -43.98 1.82 6.32
N GLU A 195 -44.55 2.69 7.15
CA GLU A 195 -43.85 3.26 8.31
C GLU A 195 -43.59 2.23 9.41
N ALA A 196 -44.55 1.34 9.68
CA ALA A 196 -44.40 0.24 10.64
C ALA A 196 -43.32 -0.76 10.20
N GLU A 197 -43.25 -1.11 8.91
CA GLU A 197 -42.22 -1.99 8.36
C GLU A 197 -40.82 -1.36 8.43
N ARG A 198 -40.67 -0.06 8.14
CA ARG A 198 -39.40 0.65 8.30
C ARG A 198 -38.96 0.74 9.76
N ALA A 199 -39.91 0.97 10.68
CA ALA A 199 -39.63 0.97 12.12
C ALA A 199 -39.20 -0.42 12.61
N GLY A 200 -39.86 -1.48 12.16
CA GLY A 200 -39.47 -2.87 12.44
C GLY A 200 -38.09 -3.22 11.89
N GLY A 201 -37.77 -2.80 10.66
CA GLY A 201 -36.45 -2.98 10.05
C GLY A 201 -35.34 -2.26 10.82
N LYS A 202 -35.61 -1.04 11.31
CA LYS A 202 -34.65 -0.28 12.14
C LYS A 202 -34.42 -0.96 13.50
N ALA A 203 -35.48 -1.46 14.14
CA ALA A 203 -35.36 -2.20 15.40
C ALA A 203 -34.55 -3.50 15.21
N ALA A 204 -34.85 -4.28 14.17
CA ALA A 204 -34.11 -5.50 13.85
C ALA A 204 -32.64 -5.25 13.48
N TRP A 205 -32.32 -4.10 12.88
CA TRP A 205 -30.95 -3.69 12.62
C TRP A 205 -30.20 -3.32 13.91
N LEU A 206 -30.85 -2.60 14.82
CA LEU A 206 -30.28 -2.26 16.13
C LEU A 206 -30.02 -3.51 16.99
N ASP A 207 -30.95 -4.46 17.02
CA ASP A 207 -30.75 -5.74 17.74
C ASP A 207 -29.56 -6.53 17.19
N ARG A 208 -29.38 -6.53 15.86
CA ARG A 208 -28.27 -7.21 15.20
C ARG A 208 -26.93 -6.54 15.50
N LEU A 209 -26.91 -5.20 15.55
CA LEU A 209 -25.73 -4.43 15.94
C LEU A 209 -25.36 -4.70 17.40
N GLN A 210 -26.35 -4.76 18.30
CA GLN A 210 -26.14 -5.06 19.71
C GLN A 210 -25.62 -6.49 19.90
N ALA A 211 -26.14 -7.47 19.14
CA ALA A 211 -25.65 -8.85 19.15
C ALA A 211 -24.16 -8.93 18.72
N GLN A 212 -23.77 -8.22 17.65
CA GLN A 212 -22.37 -8.15 17.23
C GLN A 212 -21.45 -7.54 18.29
N GLN A 213 -21.91 -6.49 18.99
CA GLN A 213 -21.14 -5.90 20.08
C GLN A 213 -20.99 -6.87 21.26
N ASN A 214 -22.04 -7.62 21.59
CA ASN A 214 -22.01 -8.63 22.64
C ASN A 214 -21.08 -9.81 22.28
N GLU A 215 -21.08 -10.27 21.03
CA GLU A 215 -20.16 -11.30 20.54
C GLU A 215 -18.70 -10.82 20.57
N ALA A 216 -18.45 -9.58 20.13
CA ALA A 216 -17.13 -8.97 20.21
C ALA A 216 -16.64 -8.82 21.65
N ALA A 217 -17.53 -8.42 22.58
CA ALA A 217 -17.22 -8.34 24.00
C ALA A 217 -16.92 -9.73 24.61
N ALA A 218 -17.69 -10.76 24.22
CA ALA A 218 -17.44 -12.14 24.64
C ALA A 218 -16.11 -12.68 24.11
N ALA A 219 -15.77 -12.39 22.85
CA ALA A 219 -14.49 -12.76 22.25
C ALA A 219 -13.31 -12.05 22.94
N ALA A 220 -13.45 -10.76 23.26
CA ALA A 220 -12.45 -10.02 24.02
C ALA A 220 -12.26 -10.58 25.44
N ALA A 221 -13.36 -10.95 26.12
CA ALA A 221 -13.30 -11.60 27.42
C ALA A 221 -12.62 -12.98 27.36
N ALA A 222 -12.91 -13.79 26.32
CA ALA A 222 -12.27 -15.08 26.10
C ALA A 222 -10.77 -14.93 25.81
N ALA A 223 -10.37 -13.93 25.01
CA ALA A 223 -8.96 -13.62 24.75
C ALA A 223 -8.23 -13.18 26.03
N ALA A 224 -8.86 -12.35 26.88
CA ALA A 224 -8.30 -11.95 28.17
C ALA A 224 -8.16 -13.15 29.14
N ALA A 225 -9.14 -14.06 29.15
CA ALA A 225 -9.07 -15.30 29.92
C ALA A 225 -7.95 -16.22 29.42
N ALA A 226 -7.78 -16.37 28.10
CA ALA A 226 -6.70 -17.14 27.49
C ALA A 226 -5.32 -16.54 27.80
N ALA A 227 -5.19 -15.20 27.76
CA ALA A 227 -3.96 -14.52 28.15
C ALA A 227 -3.63 -14.71 29.64
N LYS A 228 -4.63 -14.68 30.51
CA LYS A 228 -4.47 -14.97 31.95
C LYS A 228 -4.07 -16.43 32.19
N ALA A 229 -4.67 -17.38 31.46
CA ALA A 229 -4.32 -18.79 31.51
C ALA A 229 -2.89 -19.05 30.98
N ALA A 230 -2.48 -18.39 29.89
CA ALA A 230 -1.12 -18.48 29.37
C ALA A 230 -0.09 -17.91 30.35
N LYS A 231 -0.41 -16.79 31.02
CA LYS A 231 0.45 -16.22 32.08
C LYS A 231 0.55 -17.14 33.29
N ALA A 232 -0.54 -17.79 33.70
CA ALA A 232 -0.54 -18.77 34.77
C ALA A 232 0.27 -20.03 34.38
N LYS A 233 0.16 -20.50 33.13
CA LYS A 233 0.93 -21.63 32.61
C LYS A 233 2.43 -21.29 32.51
N ALA A 234 2.79 -20.07 32.12
CA ALA A 234 4.18 -19.61 32.12
C ALA A 234 4.76 -19.51 33.55
N ALA A 235 3.95 -19.06 34.52
CA ALA A 235 4.36 -19.06 35.93
C ALA A 235 4.50 -20.48 36.51
N ALA A 236 3.63 -21.42 36.11
CA ALA A 236 3.73 -22.81 36.50
C ALA A 236 4.92 -23.52 35.83
N ALA A 237 5.24 -23.20 34.57
CA ALA A 237 6.43 -23.72 33.88
C ALA A 237 7.73 -23.18 34.48
N ALA A 238 7.75 -21.92 34.94
CA ALA A 238 8.87 -21.38 35.70
C ALA A 238 9.04 -22.10 37.06
N ALA A 239 7.94 -22.43 37.75
CA ALA A 239 7.98 -23.20 38.99
C ALA A 239 8.34 -24.69 38.77
N ALA A 240 8.05 -25.26 37.60
CA ALA A 240 8.45 -26.62 37.23
C ALA A 240 9.94 -26.70 36.84
N ALA A 241 10.48 -25.66 36.19
CA ALA A 241 11.91 -25.56 35.89
C ALA A 241 12.78 -25.45 37.15
N ASP A 242 12.24 -24.97 38.28
CA ASP A 242 12.90 -25.02 39.59
C ASP A 242 12.81 -26.41 40.26
N ALA A 243 11.92 -27.29 39.81
CA ALA A 243 11.72 -28.65 40.33
C ALA A 243 12.41 -29.74 39.48
N GLU A 244 12.74 -29.47 38.22
CA GLU A 244 13.33 -30.41 37.26
C GLU A 244 14.88 -30.37 37.27
N SER A 245 15.46 -30.22 38.48
CA SER A 245 16.84 -30.64 38.81
C SER A 245 16.87 -31.98 39.55
N ALA A 246 15.73 -32.66 39.64
CA ALA A 246 15.63 -34.01 40.18
C ALA A 246 14.82 -34.90 39.24
N ASP A 247 15.54 -35.89 38.71
CA ASP A 247 15.08 -37.19 38.23
C ASP A 247 14.79 -37.35 36.73
N ALA A 248 15.56 -38.27 36.14
CA ALA A 248 15.51 -38.71 34.77
C ALA A 248 15.13 -40.19 34.76
N THR A 249 14.20 -40.62 33.91
CA THR A 249 14.20 -41.95 33.27
C THR A 249 13.07 -42.06 32.22
N ALA A 250 13.44 -42.57 31.04
CA ALA A 250 12.64 -42.86 29.83
C ALA A 250 11.67 -44.08 30.03
N PRO A 251 10.96 -44.70 29.02
CA PRO A 251 11.07 -44.59 27.54
C PRO A 251 9.79 -44.81 26.62
N VAL A 252 9.96 -44.45 25.33
CA VAL A 252 9.58 -45.13 24.02
C VAL A 252 8.12 -45.46 23.62
N ALA A 253 7.75 -45.03 22.38
CA ALA A 253 7.01 -45.71 21.26
C ALA A 253 6.22 -44.65 20.42
N SER A 254 5.95 -44.68 19.11
CA SER A 254 6.24 -45.51 17.92
C SER A 254 5.71 -44.75 16.67
N ALA A 255 6.36 -44.88 15.51
CA ALA A 255 5.86 -44.47 14.16
C ALA A 255 4.70 -45.39 13.67
N PRO A 256 4.06 -45.30 12.45
CA PRO A 256 4.65 -44.97 11.14
C PRO A 256 3.73 -44.26 10.08
N ALA A 257 4.25 -44.23 8.84
CA ALA A 257 3.87 -43.53 7.61
C ALA A 257 2.77 -44.15 6.71
N ALA A 258 2.30 -43.41 5.68
CA ALA A 258 1.90 -43.86 4.31
C ALA A 258 1.36 -42.64 3.50
N ALA A 259 1.91 -42.27 2.31
CA ALA A 259 1.56 -42.69 0.93
C ALA A 259 0.15 -42.22 0.46
N ALA A 260 -0.18 -41.87 -0.79
CA ALA A 260 0.47 -41.55 -2.07
C ALA A 260 -0.66 -41.08 -3.05
N ALA A 261 -0.28 -40.43 -4.16
CA ALA A 261 -0.89 -40.50 -5.50
C ALA A 261 -2.27 -39.85 -5.85
N ALA A 262 -2.17 -38.88 -6.78
CA ALA A 262 -2.72 -38.87 -8.15
C ALA A 262 -4.23 -38.65 -8.47
N ALA A 263 -4.38 -37.86 -9.55
CA ALA A 263 -5.26 -38.04 -10.72
C ALA A 263 -6.50 -37.14 -10.86
N ALA A 264 -6.53 -36.50 -12.04
CA ALA A 264 -7.64 -35.81 -12.68
C ALA A 264 -8.72 -36.77 -13.19
N ALA A 265 -9.95 -36.28 -13.35
CA ALA A 265 -10.78 -36.47 -14.55
C ALA A 265 -12.11 -35.69 -14.46
N ARG A 266 -12.60 -35.37 -15.66
CA ARG A 266 -13.83 -34.66 -16.01
C ARG A 266 -15.06 -35.59 -16.01
N SER A 267 -16.25 -34.99 -16.00
CA SER A 267 -17.44 -35.36 -16.81
C SER A 267 -18.37 -34.12 -16.80
N GLU A 268 -18.80 -33.55 -17.94
CA GLU A 268 -19.85 -34.03 -18.88
C GLU A 268 -21.18 -34.29 -18.15
N ALA A 269 -22.37 -33.85 -18.57
CA ALA A 269 -22.96 -33.42 -19.84
C ALA A 269 -24.26 -32.62 -19.47
N ALA A 270 -25.21 -32.17 -20.30
CA ALA A 270 -25.58 -32.43 -21.69
C ALA A 270 -26.80 -31.55 -22.05
N VAL A 271 -26.94 -31.24 -23.36
CA VAL A 271 -28.20 -31.21 -24.16
C VAL A 271 -29.19 -30.07 -23.86
N GLY A 272 -29.81 -29.38 -24.80
CA GLY A 272 -30.03 -29.41 -26.26
C GLY A 272 -31.08 -28.30 -26.51
N SER A 273 -31.38 -27.76 -27.68
CA SER A 273 -31.74 -28.38 -28.96
C SER A 273 -32.24 -27.25 -29.87
N ALA A 274 -31.91 -27.35 -31.17
CA ALA A 274 -32.64 -26.91 -32.39
C ALA A 274 -33.44 -25.58 -32.38
N GLY A 275 -33.28 -24.62 -33.30
CA GLY A 275 -33.04 -24.73 -34.74
C GLY A 275 -34.38 -24.89 -35.49
N THR A 276 -34.70 -23.97 -36.43
CA THR A 276 -35.31 -24.21 -37.77
C THR A 276 -36.02 -22.98 -38.40
N THR A 277 -35.53 -22.61 -39.60
CA THR A 277 -36.15 -22.06 -40.85
C THR A 277 -36.90 -20.73 -40.97
N ALA A 278 -36.54 -19.97 -42.02
CA ALA A 278 -37.31 -19.64 -43.25
C ALA A 278 -36.68 -18.35 -43.87
N ALA A 279 -36.19 -18.23 -45.12
CA ALA A 279 -36.69 -18.52 -46.47
C ALA A 279 -37.86 -17.62 -46.94
N ASP A 280 -37.54 -16.57 -47.71
CA ASP A 280 -38.29 -16.01 -48.87
C ASP A 280 -37.42 -14.89 -49.51
N GLY A 281 -37.05 -14.87 -50.80
CA GLY A 281 -37.89 -14.60 -51.98
C GLY A 281 -37.98 -13.06 -52.21
N GLY A 282 -37.69 -12.39 -53.33
CA GLY A 282 -37.47 -12.69 -54.75
C GLY A 282 -38.06 -11.54 -55.60
N GLY A 283 -37.43 -11.17 -56.72
CA GLY A 283 -38.00 -10.37 -57.85
C GLY A 283 -38.09 -8.85 -57.65
N GLY A 284 -37.63 -7.95 -58.55
CA GLY A 284 -37.97 -7.80 -59.98
C GLY A 284 -39.29 -7.00 -60.10
N GLY A 285 -39.50 -5.91 -60.85
CA GLY A 285 -38.86 -5.23 -61.99
C GLY A 285 -39.99 -4.45 -62.73
N GLY A 286 -39.63 -3.44 -63.54
CA GLY A 286 -40.52 -2.83 -64.55
C GLY A 286 -41.48 -1.74 -64.03
N GLY A 287 -41.53 -0.51 -64.57
CA GLY A 287 -41.28 -0.11 -65.95
C GLY A 287 -42.53 -0.36 -66.79
N ASN A 288 -43.43 0.61 -66.87
CA ASN A 288 -44.46 0.67 -67.90
C ASN A 288 -44.76 2.14 -68.25
N GLY A 289 -44.12 2.60 -69.32
CA GLY A 289 -44.72 3.59 -70.21
C GLY A 289 -45.63 2.85 -71.19
N SER A 290 -46.86 3.35 -71.36
CA SER A 290 -47.71 2.97 -72.49
C SER A 290 -48.21 4.25 -73.14
N ALA A 291 -47.76 4.44 -74.37
CA ALA A 291 -48.32 5.35 -75.34
C ALA A 291 -49.19 4.55 -76.34
N ALA A 292 -50.14 5.27 -76.94
CA ALA A 292 -50.96 4.93 -78.12
C ALA A 292 -52.39 4.44 -77.87
N ALA A 293 -53.35 5.37 -78.02
CA ALA A 293 -54.50 5.17 -78.89
C ALA A 293 -54.99 6.54 -79.40
N MET A 294 -54.84 6.75 -80.70
CA MET A 294 -55.21 7.95 -81.44
C MET A 294 -56.73 8.15 -81.48
N SER A 295 -57.19 9.35 -81.11
CA SER A 295 -58.46 9.92 -81.53
C SER A 295 -58.16 11.30 -82.10
N ARG A 296 -58.28 11.46 -83.43
CA ARG A 296 -58.24 12.76 -84.10
C ARG A 296 -59.66 13.33 -84.11
N PRO A 297 -59.87 14.55 -83.62
CA PRO A 297 -60.87 15.42 -84.21
C PRO A 297 -60.18 16.52 -85.02
N LYS A 298 -60.74 16.72 -86.21
CA LYS A 298 -60.49 17.85 -87.09
C LYS A 298 -60.88 19.14 -86.36
N SER A 299 -59.98 20.11 -86.23
CA SER A 299 -60.31 21.52 -86.41
C SER A 299 -59.04 22.37 -86.46
N SER A 300 -59.00 23.32 -87.37
CA SER A 300 -57.97 24.36 -87.51
C SER A 300 -57.94 25.35 -86.33
N ALA A 301 -58.65 25.06 -85.22
CA ALA A 301 -58.69 25.87 -84.00
C ALA A 301 -57.69 25.38 -82.92
N SER A 302 -57.17 24.14 -83.01
CA SER A 302 -56.23 23.60 -82.01
C SER A 302 -54.75 23.96 -82.26
N MET A 303 -54.42 24.57 -83.40
CA MET A 303 -53.06 25.08 -83.67
C MET A 303 -52.80 26.40 -82.95
N VAL A 304 -53.84 27.19 -82.66
CA VAL A 304 -53.71 28.47 -81.93
C VAL A 304 -53.51 28.20 -80.44
N SER A 305 -54.25 27.24 -79.85
CA SER A 305 -54.09 26.88 -78.44
C SER A 305 -52.80 26.10 -78.13
N LEU A 306 -52.28 25.32 -79.08
CA LEU A 306 -51.00 24.62 -78.91
C LEU A 306 -49.82 25.61 -79.04
N ARG A 307 -49.94 26.62 -79.90
CA ARG A 307 -48.94 27.67 -80.06
C ARG A 307 -48.87 28.59 -78.85
N GLU A 308 -50.01 28.98 -78.30
CA GLU A 308 -50.06 29.75 -77.04
C GLU A 308 -49.51 28.97 -75.84
N ALA A 309 -49.72 27.64 -75.81
CA ALA A 309 -49.13 26.76 -74.81
C ALA A 309 -47.61 26.63 -74.95
N GLN A 310 -47.09 26.53 -76.18
CA GLN A 310 -45.66 26.53 -76.46
C GLN A 310 -45.00 27.86 -76.12
N GLU A 311 -45.66 28.99 -76.44
CA GLU A 311 -45.18 30.32 -76.08
C GLU A 311 -45.26 30.56 -74.55
N ALA A 312 -46.17 29.90 -73.83
CA ALA A 312 -46.21 29.92 -72.37
C ALA A 312 -45.08 29.09 -71.75
N GLU A 313 -44.78 27.91 -72.30
CA GLU A 313 -43.63 27.10 -71.89
C GLU A 313 -42.30 27.80 -72.19
N GLU A 314 -42.16 28.47 -73.33
CA GLU A 314 -40.98 29.26 -73.67
C GLU A 314 -40.82 30.46 -72.76
N ARG A 315 -41.91 31.15 -72.40
CA ARG A 315 -41.88 32.22 -71.39
C ARG A 315 -41.51 31.68 -70.02
N GLN A 316 -42.02 30.51 -69.63
CA GLN A 316 -41.66 29.87 -68.37
C GLN A 316 -40.19 29.42 -68.37
N ARG A 317 -39.68 28.90 -69.49
CA ARG A 317 -38.27 28.56 -69.67
C ARG A 317 -37.38 29.79 -69.64
N GLN A 318 -37.76 30.87 -70.32
CA GLN A 318 -37.03 32.14 -70.28
C GLN A 318 -37.07 32.78 -68.89
N TRP A 319 -38.19 32.67 -68.17
CA TRP A 319 -38.31 33.13 -66.79
C TRP A 319 -37.43 32.30 -65.84
N LEU A 320 -37.40 30.97 -65.99
CA LEU A 320 -36.48 30.09 -65.25
C LEU A 320 -35.02 30.35 -65.63
N GLN A 321 -34.73 30.67 -66.89
CA GLN A 321 -33.40 31.06 -67.35
C GLN A 321 -33.00 32.42 -66.79
N GLN A 322 -33.92 33.38 -66.67
CA GLN A 322 -33.68 34.67 -66.01
C GLN A 322 -33.47 34.50 -64.49
N LEU A 323 -34.13 33.53 -63.87
CA LEU A 323 -33.93 33.17 -62.46
C LEU A 323 -32.58 32.45 -62.22
N SER A 324 -32.13 31.61 -63.16
CA SER A 324 -30.81 30.95 -63.06
C SER A 324 -29.66 31.86 -63.53
N THR A 325 -29.96 32.81 -64.43
CA THR A 325 -29.06 33.87 -64.90
C THR A 325 -29.23 35.10 -64.00
N ASN A 326 -29.19 34.86 -62.69
CA ASN A 326 -29.02 35.92 -61.70
C ASN A 326 -27.51 35.99 -61.44
N PRO A 327 -26.73 36.84 -62.15
CA PRO A 327 -25.43 37.22 -61.66
C PRO A 327 -25.75 38.09 -60.44
N SER A 328 -25.28 37.83 -59.23
CA SER A 328 -23.87 37.84 -58.94
C SER A 328 -23.74 37.71 -57.42
N LEU A 329 -23.05 36.68 -56.94
CA LEU A 329 -22.07 37.02 -55.93
C LEU A 329 -21.05 37.89 -56.67
N SER A 330 -20.81 39.12 -56.21
CA SER A 330 -19.77 39.94 -56.83
C SER A 330 -18.45 39.14 -56.82
N PRO A 331 -17.54 39.32 -57.78
CA PRO A 331 -16.24 38.64 -57.76
C PRO A 331 -15.55 38.72 -56.38
N LEU A 332 -15.71 39.87 -55.71
CA LEU A 332 -15.27 40.11 -54.33
C LEU A 332 -15.93 39.21 -53.27
N GLN A 333 -17.20 38.86 -53.43
CA GLN A 333 -17.90 37.94 -52.52
C GLN A 333 -17.46 36.49 -52.72
N VAL A 334 -17.14 36.09 -53.96
CA VAL A 334 -16.58 34.76 -54.24
C VAL A 334 -15.17 34.64 -53.67
N GLU A 335 -14.34 35.67 -53.84
CA GLU A 335 -13.00 35.76 -53.24
C GLU A 335 -13.06 35.74 -51.70
N ALA A 336 -13.98 36.49 -51.09
CA ALA A 336 -14.16 36.48 -49.63
C ALA A 336 -14.56 35.09 -49.10
N MET A 337 -15.46 34.39 -49.79
CA MET A 337 -15.85 33.01 -49.45
C MET A 337 -14.68 32.02 -49.61
N GLN A 338 -13.81 32.22 -50.60
CA GLN A 338 -12.62 31.40 -50.79
C GLN A 338 -11.60 31.63 -49.66
N GLN A 339 -11.35 32.89 -49.31
CA GLN A 339 -10.48 33.24 -48.18
C GLN A 339 -11.00 32.70 -46.84
N GLU A 340 -12.31 32.76 -46.62
CA GLU A 340 -12.92 32.20 -45.42
C GLU A 340 -12.77 30.67 -45.36
N ARG A 341 -12.95 29.98 -46.50
CA ARG A 341 -12.72 28.54 -46.62
C ARG A 341 -11.25 28.16 -46.40
N GLU A 342 -10.33 28.93 -46.95
CA GLU A 342 -8.88 28.73 -46.78
C GLU A 342 -8.46 28.93 -45.32
N LEU A 343 -8.96 29.99 -44.68
CA LEU A 343 -8.66 30.28 -43.27
C LEU A 343 -9.24 29.21 -42.35
N LYS A 344 -10.46 28.73 -42.64
CA LYS A 344 -11.04 27.60 -41.90
C LYS A 344 -10.25 26.31 -42.13
N ALA A 345 -9.85 26.01 -43.36
CA ALA A 345 -9.03 24.84 -43.66
C ALA A 345 -7.66 24.89 -42.97
N GLN A 346 -7.06 26.08 -42.86
CA GLN A 346 -5.82 26.28 -42.10
C GLN A 346 -6.02 26.06 -40.60
N GLN A 347 -7.10 26.60 -40.02
CA GLN A 347 -7.43 26.38 -38.60
C GLN A 347 -7.74 24.92 -38.29
N ASP A 348 -8.49 24.25 -39.17
CA ASP A 348 -8.80 22.83 -39.03
C ASP A 348 -7.52 21.99 -39.11
N ALA A 349 -6.61 22.30 -40.05
CA ALA A 349 -5.31 21.63 -40.17
C ALA A 349 -4.38 21.87 -38.96
N GLU A 350 -4.32 23.10 -38.44
CA GLU A 350 -3.56 23.43 -37.23
C GLU A 350 -4.13 22.72 -35.99
N TYR A 351 -5.46 22.63 -35.90
CA TYR A 351 -6.14 21.92 -34.82
C TYR A 351 -5.88 20.41 -34.86
N GLU A 352 -5.94 19.80 -36.05
CA GLU A 352 -5.60 18.39 -36.24
C GLU A 352 -4.14 18.11 -35.88
N ALA A 353 -3.21 18.95 -36.33
CA ALA A 353 -1.79 18.83 -35.98
C ALA A 353 -1.54 18.97 -34.47
N ALA A 354 -2.23 19.90 -33.80
CA ALA A 354 -2.15 20.05 -32.34
C ALA A 354 -2.71 18.83 -31.60
N LEU A 355 -3.82 18.28 -32.08
CA LEU A 355 -4.44 17.08 -31.50
C LEU A 355 -3.53 15.85 -31.64
N GLU A 356 -2.87 15.69 -32.78
CA GLU A 356 -1.89 14.61 -33.00
C GLU A 356 -0.67 14.77 -32.11
N ALA A 357 -0.14 16.00 -31.98
CA ALA A 357 0.99 16.27 -31.09
C ALA A 357 0.64 15.97 -29.61
N ASP A 358 -0.57 16.32 -29.16
CA ASP A 358 -1.00 16.03 -27.80
C ASP A 358 -1.25 14.52 -27.57
N ARG A 359 -1.74 13.79 -28.59
CA ARG A 359 -1.81 12.32 -28.54
C ARG A 359 -0.43 11.70 -28.41
N GLN A 360 0.53 12.11 -29.23
CA GLN A 360 1.91 11.61 -29.16
C GLN A 360 2.54 11.89 -27.79
N ARG A 361 2.40 13.11 -27.27
CA ARG A 361 2.91 13.45 -25.92
C ARG A 361 2.21 12.64 -24.82
N ALA A 362 0.94 12.29 -24.98
CA ALA A 362 0.24 11.45 -24.02
C ALA A 362 0.74 10.00 -24.06
N GLU A 363 0.95 9.45 -25.26
CA GLU A 363 1.51 8.12 -25.47
C GLU A 363 2.96 8.02 -24.96
N GLU A 364 3.80 9.03 -25.24
CA GLU A 364 5.17 9.10 -24.74
C GLU A 364 5.21 9.16 -23.21
N ARG A 365 4.33 9.96 -22.59
CA ARG A 365 4.22 10.04 -21.12
C ARG A 365 3.77 8.70 -20.53
N ALA A 366 2.75 8.07 -21.12
CA ALA A 366 2.27 6.77 -20.67
C ALA A 366 3.36 5.68 -20.82
N ALA A 367 4.12 5.70 -21.91
CA ALA A 367 5.24 4.78 -22.11
C ALA A 367 6.38 5.01 -21.11
N ALA A 368 6.72 6.27 -20.83
CA ALA A 368 7.73 6.63 -19.84
C ALA A 368 7.32 6.23 -18.42
N GLU A 369 6.05 6.46 -18.04
CA GLU A 369 5.50 6.04 -16.75
C GLU A 369 5.48 4.51 -16.61
N ALA A 370 5.09 3.79 -17.66
CA ALA A 370 5.12 2.32 -17.67
C ALA A 370 6.55 1.78 -17.55
N ALA A 371 7.52 2.38 -18.24
CA ALA A 371 8.93 2.00 -18.13
C ALA A 371 9.49 2.28 -16.73
N ALA A 372 9.17 3.43 -16.13
CA ALA A 372 9.60 3.77 -14.78
C ALA A 372 8.97 2.83 -13.73
N ALA A 373 7.70 2.45 -13.90
CA ALA A 373 7.04 1.48 -13.04
C ALA A 373 7.69 0.09 -13.13
N ALA A 374 8.00 -0.38 -14.35
CA ALA A 374 8.68 -1.66 -14.55
C ALA A 374 10.10 -1.67 -13.96
N GLU A 375 10.86 -0.56 -14.09
CA GLU A 375 12.19 -0.44 -13.48
C GLU A 375 12.11 -0.42 -11.94
N ALA A 376 11.11 0.26 -11.37
CA ALA A 376 10.89 0.27 -9.93
C ALA A 376 10.51 -1.12 -9.39
N GLU A 377 9.67 -1.86 -10.12
CA GLU A 377 9.29 -3.24 -9.76
C GLU A 377 10.50 -4.19 -9.85
N ALA A 378 11.32 -4.07 -10.90
CA ALA A 378 12.53 -4.87 -11.04
C ALA A 378 13.53 -4.62 -9.91
N LYS A 379 13.76 -3.35 -9.53
CA LYS A 379 14.63 -3.00 -8.39
C LYS A 379 14.07 -3.52 -7.07
N ALA A 380 12.76 -3.39 -6.84
CA ALA A 380 12.13 -3.91 -5.64
C ALA A 380 12.23 -5.44 -5.55
N ALA A 381 12.13 -6.15 -6.68
CA ALA A 381 12.31 -7.60 -6.74
C ALA A 381 13.75 -8.03 -6.48
N GLU A 382 14.74 -7.29 -6.99
CA GLU A 382 16.16 -7.52 -6.72
C GLU A 382 16.49 -7.30 -5.24
N GLU A 383 16.07 -6.18 -4.65
CA GLU A 383 16.24 -5.90 -3.22
C GLU A 383 15.57 -6.96 -2.33
N ALA A 384 14.37 -7.43 -2.71
CA ALA A 384 13.68 -8.49 -1.99
C ALA A 384 14.43 -9.84 -2.09
N ALA A 385 15.00 -10.16 -3.25
CA ALA A 385 15.79 -11.37 -3.44
C ALA A 385 17.10 -11.33 -2.64
N GLU A 386 17.79 -10.19 -2.62
CA GLU A 386 18.99 -10.00 -1.80
C GLU A 386 18.69 -10.11 -0.31
N ALA A 387 17.61 -9.48 0.15
CA ALA A 387 17.17 -9.57 1.54
C ALA A 387 16.80 -11.01 1.94
N ALA A 388 16.14 -11.76 1.05
CA ALA A 388 15.81 -13.16 1.27
C ALA A 388 17.09 -14.03 1.35
N ALA A 389 18.06 -13.82 0.46
CA ALA A 389 19.33 -14.52 0.48
C ALA A 389 20.15 -14.21 1.75
N GLU A 390 20.16 -12.97 2.21
CA GLU A 390 20.81 -12.61 3.47
C GLU A 390 20.12 -13.25 4.68
N ALA A 391 18.78 -13.27 4.70
CA ALA A 391 18.01 -13.94 5.73
C ALA A 391 18.29 -15.45 5.78
N GLU A 392 18.35 -16.12 4.63
CA GLU A 392 18.67 -17.54 4.55
C GLU A 392 20.11 -17.83 5.03
N ARG A 393 21.08 -16.97 4.68
CA ARG A 393 22.45 -17.09 5.19
C ARG A 393 22.51 -16.94 6.70
N ARG A 394 21.76 -15.98 7.27
CA ARG A 394 21.66 -15.78 8.72
C ARG A 394 21.03 -16.99 9.40
N GLN A 395 19.93 -17.52 8.87
CA GLN A 395 19.26 -18.71 9.39
C GLN A 395 20.18 -19.93 9.38
N LYS A 396 20.84 -20.23 8.26
CA LYS A 396 21.81 -21.35 8.17
C LYS A 396 22.92 -21.23 9.21
N LEU A 397 23.39 -20.01 9.44
CA LEU A 397 24.46 -19.73 10.39
C LEU A 397 23.97 -19.86 11.85
N GLU A 398 22.73 -19.45 12.14
CA GLU A 398 22.07 -19.69 13.42
C GLU A 398 21.83 -21.19 13.67
N GLU A 399 21.39 -21.95 12.67
CA GLU A 399 21.23 -23.41 12.76
C GLU A 399 22.57 -24.11 13.04
N LEU A 400 23.64 -23.71 12.35
CA LEU A 400 24.98 -24.26 12.61
C LEU A 400 25.45 -23.93 14.03
N ARG A 401 25.22 -22.70 14.50
CA ARG A 401 25.52 -22.31 15.89
C ARG A 401 24.71 -23.13 16.88
N GLN A 402 23.42 -23.34 16.62
CA GLN A 402 22.56 -24.12 17.49
C GLN A 402 23.01 -25.58 17.56
N ARG A 403 23.31 -26.21 16.42
CA ARG A 403 23.88 -27.57 16.38
C ARG A 403 25.19 -27.65 17.16
N ALA A 404 26.06 -26.65 17.01
CA ALA A 404 27.31 -26.58 17.78
C ALA A 404 27.05 -26.39 19.29
N ARG A 405 26.00 -25.67 19.70
CA ARG A 405 25.61 -25.56 21.11
C ARG A 405 25.10 -26.89 21.66
N GLU A 406 24.28 -27.60 20.90
CA GLU A 406 23.69 -28.89 21.27
C GLU A 406 24.72 -30.02 21.35
N SER A 407 25.79 -29.96 20.54
CA SER A 407 26.86 -30.96 20.56
C SER A 407 27.87 -30.77 21.69
N LEU A 408 27.78 -29.69 22.48
CA LEU A 408 28.74 -29.41 23.55
C LEU A 408 28.33 -30.14 24.85
N PRO A 409 29.25 -30.90 25.48
CA PRO A 409 28.96 -31.54 26.76
C PRO A 409 28.74 -30.51 27.88
N ALA A 410 27.99 -30.91 28.91
CA ALA A 410 27.74 -30.09 30.10
C ALA A 410 29.05 -29.63 30.74
N GLU A 411 29.09 -28.38 31.23
CA GLU A 411 30.29 -27.82 31.85
C GLU A 411 30.59 -28.56 33.18
N PRO A 412 31.82 -29.08 33.38
CA PRO A 412 32.19 -29.77 34.61
C PRO A 412 32.15 -28.82 35.81
N ASP A 413 31.81 -29.38 36.97
CA ASP A 413 31.55 -28.60 38.18
C ASP A 413 32.86 -27.98 38.72
N ARG A 414 32.72 -26.96 39.58
CA ARG A 414 33.84 -26.25 40.19
C ARG A 414 34.72 -27.12 41.08
N GLU A 415 34.20 -28.24 41.55
CA GLU A 415 34.86 -29.17 42.46
C GLU A 415 35.53 -30.34 41.74
N ASP A 416 35.36 -30.46 40.41
CA ASP A 416 35.99 -31.53 39.63
C ASP A 416 37.50 -31.30 39.46
N GLU A 417 38.32 -32.18 40.04
CA GLU A 417 39.79 -32.09 39.96
C GLU A 417 40.33 -32.28 38.53
N THR A 418 39.54 -32.88 37.65
CA THR A 418 39.88 -33.13 36.24
C THR A 418 39.46 -32.00 35.30
N ALA A 419 38.89 -30.90 35.82
CA ALA A 419 38.46 -29.76 35.01
C ALA A 419 39.60 -28.75 34.77
N VAL A 420 39.76 -28.34 33.52
CA VAL A 420 40.71 -27.31 33.08
C VAL A 420 39.95 -26.05 32.67
N LEU A 421 40.35 -24.90 33.21
CA LEU A 421 39.76 -23.60 32.86
C LEU A 421 40.39 -23.06 31.56
N VAL A 422 39.62 -23.05 30.48
CA VAL A 422 40.07 -22.52 29.18
C VAL A 422 39.58 -21.10 29.01
N ARG A 423 40.50 -20.15 28.85
CA ARG A 423 40.20 -18.75 28.51
C ARG A 423 40.64 -18.46 27.08
N VAL A 424 39.70 -18.17 26.18
CA VAL A 424 40.01 -17.82 24.80
C VAL A 424 39.85 -16.32 24.60
N ARG A 425 40.86 -15.68 24.01
CA ARG A 425 40.79 -14.30 23.53
C ARG A 425 40.46 -14.27 22.04
N LEU A 426 39.39 -13.56 21.73
CA LEU A 426 38.92 -13.30 20.37
C LEU A 426 39.68 -12.11 19.76
N PRO A 427 39.77 -12.04 18.43
CA PRO A 427 40.38 -10.90 17.73
C PRO A 427 39.61 -9.59 17.94
N ASP A 428 38.32 -9.67 18.26
CA ASP A 428 37.47 -8.54 18.64
C ASP A 428 37.82 -7.95 20.02
N GLY A 429 38.78 -8.54 20.75
CA GLY A 429 39.20 -8.12 22.08
C GLY A 429 38.37 -8.72 23.22
N CYS A 430 37.25 -9.38 22.91
CA CYS A 430 36.47 -10.14 23.89
C CYS A 430 37.24 -11.37 24.40
N SER A 431 37.04 -11.72 25.67
CA SER A 431 37.57 -12.95 26.25
C SER A 431 36.42 -13.81 26.75
N HIS A 432 36.37 -15.07 26.33
CA HIS A 432 35.42 -16.05 26.86
C HIS A 432 36.16 -17.08 27.70
N THR A 433 35.50 -17.56 28.74
CA THR A 433 36.07 -18.57 29.64
C THR A 433 35.06 -19.68 29.84
N ARG A 434 35.50 -20.93 29.72
CA ARG A 434 34.70 -22.13 29.96
C ARG A 434 35.58 -23.25 30.48
N ARG A 435 35.05 -24.11 31.35
CA ARG A 435 35.75 -25.31 31.81
C ARG A 435 35.50 -26.49 30.88
N PHE A 436 36.54 -27.29 30.70
CA PHE A 436 36.51 -28.52 29.91
C PHE A 436 37.15 -29.65 30.73
N HIS A 437 36.73 -30.89 30.51
CA HIS A 437 37.42 -32.05 31.06
C HIS A 437 38.83 -32.16 30.47
N ALA A 438 39.79 -32.60 31.28
CA ALA A 438 41.18 -32.80 30.87
C ALA A 438 41.33 -33.69 29.63
N GLU A 439 40.51 -34.75 29.53
CA GLU A 439 40.52 -35.72 28.43
C GLU A 439 39.71 -35.27 27.20
N ALA A 440 39.02 -34.12 27.27
CA ALA A 440 38.24 -33.63 26.14
C ALA A 440 39.16 -33.31 24.95
N PRO A 441 38.73 -33.57 23.70
CA PRO A 441 39.51 -33.20 22.53
C PRO A 441 39.50 -31.68 22.33
N VAL A 442 40.60 -31.12 21.83
CA VAL A 442 40.70 -29.69 21.47
C VAL A 442 39.61 -29.27 20.47
N GLN A 443 39.08 -30.21 19.68
CA GLN A 443 37.94 -29.98 18.81
C GLN A 443 36.71 -29.43 19.55
N GLN A 444 36.42 -29.89 20.78
CA GLN A 444 35.31 -29.35 21.58
C GLN A 444 35.50 -27.86 21.94
N ILE A 445 36.75 -27.40 22.10
CA ILE A 445 37.04 -25.98 22.30
C ILE A 445 36.73 -25.20 21.01
N ARG A 446 37.06 -25.77 19.83
CA ARG A 446 36.74 -25.15 18.53
C ARG A 446 35.25 -25.07 18.29
N ASP A 447 34.52 -26.14 18.58
CA ASP A 447 33.06 -26.21 18.44
C ASP A 447 32.38 -25.21 19.41
N TRP A 448 32.93 -25.08 20.63
CA TRP A 448 32.46 -24.06 21.57
C TRP A 448 32.66 -22.64 21.04
N LEU A 449 33.82 -22.33 20.46
CA LEU A 449 34.06 -21.02 19.87
C LEU A 449 33.10 -20.73 18.72
N GLN A 450 32.84 -21.71 17.86
CA GLN A 450 31.87 -21.58 16.77
C GLN A 450 30.43 -21.37 17.26
N SER A 451 30.11 -21.83 18.46
CA SER A 451 28.79 -21.65 19.09
C SER A 451 28.54 -20.23 19.66
N LEU A 452 29.61 -19.43 19.84
CA LEU A 452 29.53 -18.09 20.41
C LEU A 452 29.01 -17.07 19.38
N GLU A 453 28.11 -16.19 19.83
CA GLU A 453 27.59 -15.10 18.98
C GLU A 453 28.65 -14.07 18.60
N SER A 454 29.62 -13.86 19.48
CA SER A 454 30.75 -12.94 19.24
C SER A 454 31.86 -13.57 18.39
N PHE A 455 31.75 -14.85 17.99
CA PHE A 455 32.70 -15.44 17.08
C PHE A 455 32.24 -15.19 15.64
N PRO A 456 33.11 -14.65 14.77
CA PRO A 456 32.82 -14.56 13.35
C PRO A 456 32.57 -15.96 12.77
N PRO A 457 31.70 -16.10 11.76
CA PRO A 457 31.45 -17.38 11.09
C PRO A 457 32.63 -17.75 10.17
N TRP A 458 33.80 -17.95 10.76
CA TRP A 458 34.99 -18.31 10.03
C TRP A 458 35.02 -19.81 9.74
N GLU A 459 35.36 -20.15 8.51
CA GLU A 459 35.63 -21.52 8.12
C GLU A 459 36.74 -22.10 9.02
N PRO A 460 36.64 -23.38 9.42
CA PRO A 460 37.63 -24.01 10.30
C PRO A 460 39.07 -23.94 9.78
N ALA A 461 39.26 -23.79 8.46
CA ALA A 461 40.56 -23.66 7.80
C ALA A 461 41.14 -22.23 7.85
N ARG A 462 40.33 -21.22 8.18
CA ARG A 462 40.73 -19.81 8.13
C ARG A 462 41.32 -19.28 9.44
N TRP A 463 41.24 -20.07 10.51
CA TRP A 463 41.74 -19.67 11.82
C TRP A 463 42.35 -20.84 12.58
N SER A 464 43.33 -20.52 13.43
CA SER A 464 43.97 -21.48 14.32
C SER A 464 43.95 -20.98 15.77
N LEU A 465 43.96 -21.94 16.68
CA LEU A 465 43.96 -21.69 18.12
C LEU A 465 45.40 -21.73 18.62
N VAL A 466 45.88 -20.68 19.25
CA VAL A 466 47.29 -20.53 19.66
C VAL A 466 47.37 -20.38 21.17
N ASN A 467 48.22 -21.19 21.82
CA ASN A 467 48.49 -21.06 23.24
C ASN A 467 49.38 -19.83 23.53
N SER A 468 49.15 -19.16 24.66
CA SER A 468 49.94 -18.01 25.11
C SER A 468 51.37 -18.40 25.49
N TYR A 469 51.54 -19.49 26.25
CA TYR A 469 52.84 -19.89 26.77
C TYR A 469 52.86 -21.37 27.20
N PRO A 470 53.77 -22.21 26.67
CA PRO A 470 54.63 -21.94 25.51
C PRO A 470 53.78 -21.69 24.25
N ARG A 471 54.22 -20.78 23.37
CA ARG A 471 53.45 -20.41 22.18
C ARG A 471 53.43 -21.59 21.19
N ARG A 472 52.26 -22.19 21.01
CA ARG A 472 52.04 -23.35 20.13
C ARG A 472 50.69 -23.23 19.44
N VAL A 473 50.62 -23.62 18.17
CA VAL A 473 49.37 -23.70 17.41
C VAL A 473 48.75 -25.07 17.70
N LEU A 474 47.50 -25.08 18.16
CA LEU A 474 46.74 -26.28 18.48
C LEU A 474 45.95 -26.71 17.25
N GLY A 475 46.06 -27.98 16.86
CA GLY A 475 45.26 -28.58 15.79
C GLY A 475 45.72 -28.30 14.34
N GLY A 476 47.03 -28.31 14.08
CA GLY A 476 47.58 -28.35 12.72
C GLY A 476 47.43 -29.73 12.03
N GLU A 477 47.75 -29.83 10.73
CA GLU A 477 47.61 -31.00 9.83
C GLU A 477 48.38 -32.30 10.23
N GLY A 478 48.72 -32.48 11.51
CA GLY A 478 49.39 -33.69 12.02
C GLY A 478 49.01 -34.10 13.44
N GLU A 479 48.14 -33.38 14.15
CA GLU A 479 47.86 -33.59 15.58
C GLU A 479 46.36 -33.86 15.84
N ALA A 480 45.76 -34.77 15.06
CA ALA A 480 44.38 -35.21 15.22
C ALA A 480 44.24 -36.12 16.46
N GLY A 481 44.15 -35.51 17.65
CA GLY A 481 44.00 -36.24 18.91
C GLY A 481 44.41 -35.47 20.16
N GLU A 482 44.83 -34.21 20.03
CA GLU A 482 45.27 -33.42 21.18
C GLU A 482 44.12 -33.18 22.18
N THR A 483 44.40 -33.43 23.47
CA THR A 483 43.45 -33.22 24.56
C THR A 483 43.61 -31.84 25.19
N VAL A 484 42.61 -31.38 25.94
CA VAL A 484 42.70 -30.10 26.67
C VAL A 484 43.85 -30.11 27.70
N ALA A 485 44.17 -31.26 28.29
CA ALA A 485 45.31 -31.41 29.19
C ALA A 485 46.66 -31.14 28.49
N ASP A 486 46.82 -31.65 27.27
CA ASP A 486 48.03 -31.44 26.45
C ASP A 486 48.15 -29.96 26.06
N ALA A 487 47.03 -29.34 25.67
CA ALA A 487 46.97 -27.91 25.37
C ALA A 487 47.30 -27.04 26.60
N ALA A 488 46.94 -27.49 27.80
CA ALA A 488 47.24 -26.80 29.06
C ALA A 488 48.63 -27.11 29.63
N ALA A 489 49.40 -28.02 29.02
CA ALA A 489 50.73 -28.43 29.47
C ALA A 489 50.79 -28.80 30.97
N GLY A 490 49.73 -29.46 31.48
CA GLY A 490 49.62 -29.87 32.89
C GLY A 490 49.15 -28.78 33.86
N ALA A 491 48.79 -27.59 33.38
CA ALA A 491 48.21 -26.53 34.21
C ALA A 491 46.68 -26.68 34.36
N LYS A 492 46.13 -26.23 35.50
CA LYS A 492 44.67 -26.19 35.74
C LYS A 492 43.94 -25.09 34.95
N GLN A 493 44.68 -24.20 34.30
CA GLN A 493 44.14 -23.10 33.50
C GLN A 493 45.02 -22.85 32.27
N VAL A 494 44.40 -22.54 31.14
CA VAL A 494 45.09 -22.23 29.88
C VAL A 494 44.49 -21.00 29.21
N ALA A 495 45.36 -20.14 28.67
CA ALA A 495 44.96 -18.96 27.92
C ALA A 495 45.29 -19.16 26.43
N LEU A 496 44.24 -19.17 25.61
CA LEU A 496 44.30 -19.40 24.18
C LEU A 496 43.92 -18.13 23.41
N PHE A 497 44.43 -17.99 22.21
CA PHE A 497 44.19 -16.89 21.30
C PHE A 497 43.72 -17.43 19.96
N VAL A 498 42.75 -16.78 19.35
CA VAL A 498 42.38 -17.09 17.97
C VAL A 498 43.22 -16.21 17.04
N GLN A 499 43.90 -16.85 16.08
CA GLN A 499 44.66 -16.18 15.04
C GLN A 499 44.04 -16.52 13.68
N GLU A 500 43.67 -15.48 12.90
CA GLU A 500 43.27 -15.64 11.49
C GLU A 500 44.53 -15.86 10.63
N HIS A 501 44.42 -16.73 9.63
CA HIS A 501 45.50 -17.06 8.70
C HIS A 501 45.71 -16.00 7.62
#